data_AF-A0A452FIA5-F1
#
_entry.id   AF-A0A452FIA5-F1
#
_cell.length_a   1.000
_cell.length_b   1.000
_cell.length_c   1.000
_cell.angle_alpha   90.00
_cell.angle_beta   90.00
_cell.angle_gamma   90.00
#
_symmetry.space_group_name_H-M   'P 1'
#
loop_
_entity.id
_entity.type
_entity.pdbx_description
1 polymer ?
#
loop_
_entity_poly.entity_id
_entity_poly.type
_entity_poly.pdbx_seq_one_letter_code
_entity_poly.pdbx_strand_id
1 'polypeptide(L)'
;MEKTELIQKAKLRVISSIEQKTNTSDKKLHKVSYLKMKGDYFWYLAEVACGDDRKQTIDNFRGAYQEAFDISKKERQPTHPIWLGLALNFSVL
;
A
#
# COMPACT_ATOMS: atom_id res chain seq x y z
N MET A 1 -13.71 -25.62 -5.98
CA MET A 1 -12.85 -24.51 -5.54
C MET A 1 -13.40 -24.06 -4.21
N GLU A 2 -12.66 -24.24 -3.12
CA GLU A 2 -13.14 -23.84 -1.79
C GLU A 2 -13.33 -22.32 -1.72
N LYS A 3 -14.30 -21.85 -0.92
CA LYS A 3 -14.57 -20.42 -0.72
C LYS A 3 -13.30 -19.63 -0.31
N THR A 4 -12.43 -20.24 0.50
CA THR A 4 -11.18 -19.65 0.97
C THR A 4 -10.18 -19.39 -0.17
N GLU A 5 -10.13 -20.30 -1.13
CA GLU A 5 -9.26 -20.23 -2.30
C GLU A 5 -9.69 -19.11 -3.26
N LEU A 6 -11.01 -18.95 -3.45
CA LEU A 6 -11.59 -17.84 -4.21
C LEU A 6 -11.27 -16.48 -3.58
N ILE A 7 -11.37 -16.39 -2.24
CA ILE A 7 -11.03 -15.17 -1.50
C ILE A 7 -9.54 -14.84 -1.67
N GLN A 8 -8.64 -15.82 -1.56
CA GLN A 8 -7.21 -15.56 -1.76
C GLN A 8 -6.88 -15.13 -3.18
N LYS A 9 -7.50 -15.78 -4.18
CA LYS A 9 -7.33 -15.37 -5.58
C LYS A 9 -7.82 -13.95 -5.84
N ALA A 10 -8.92 -13.54 -5.21
CA ALA A 10 -9.42 -12.17 -5.30
C ALA A 10 -8.44 -11.17 -4.66
N LYS A 11 -7.88 -11.49 -3.48
CA LYS A 11 -6.85 -10.67 -2.81
C LYS A 11 -5.65 -10.44 -3.71
N LEU A 12 -5.05 -11.52 -4.24
CA LEU A 12 -3.89 -11.45 -5.12
C LEU A 12 -4.18 -10.68 -6.43
N ARG A 13 -5.38 -10.82 -6.99
CA ARG A 13 -5.77 -10.09 -8.20
C ARG A 13 -5.75 -8.57 -7.98
N VAL A 14 -6.30 -8.09 -6.86
CA VAL A 14 -6.30 -6.65 -6.56
C VAL A 14 -4.88 -6.13 -6.41
N ILE A 15 -4.02 -6.82 -5.67
CA ILE A 15 -2.63 -6.41 -5.48
C ILE A 15 -1.87 -6.39 -6.80
N SER A 16 -1.97 -7.45 -7.60
CA SER A 16 -1.31 -7.50 -8.91
C SER A 16 -1.74 -6.36 -9.84
N SER A 17 -3.02 -5.96 -9.78
CA SER A 17 -3.55 -4.84 -10.57
C SER A 17 -3.00 -3.49 -10.10
N ILE A 18 -2.81 -3.31 -8.79
CA ILE A 18 -2.19 -2.10 -8.23
C ILE A 18 -0.70 -2.07 -8.59
N GLU A 19 0.02 -3.19 -8.50
CA GLU A 19 1.44 -3.28 -8.86
C GLU A 19 1.69 -2.98 -10.34
N GLN A 20 0.87 -3.51 -11.24
CA GLN A 20 0.96 -3.19 -12.67
C GLN A 20 0.78 -1.69 -12.92
N LYS A 21 -0.20 -1.05 -12.29
CA LYS A 21 -0.42 0.41 -12.40
C LYS A 21 0.73 1.21 -11.77
N THR A 22 1.32 0.70 -10.70
CA THR A 22 2.48 1.30 -10.04
C THR A 22 3.71 1.28 -10.95
N ASN A 23 3.94 0.17 -11.64
CA ASN A 23 5.12 -0.03 -12.50
C ASN A 23 5.01 0.62 -13.88
N THR A 24 3.79 0.73 -14.42
CA THR A 24 3.55 1.38 -15.73
C THR A 24 3.44 2.90 -15.65
N SER A 25 3.52 3.48 -14.45
CA SER A 25 3.36 4.92 -14.29
C SER A 25 4.67 5.68 -14.37
N ASP A 26 4.89 6.40 -15.47
CA ASP A 26 6.05 7.28 -15.65
C ASP A 26 6.02 8.50 -14.73
N LYS A 27 4.82 8.90 -14.27
CA LYS A 27 4.64 10.02 -13.34
C LYS A 27 4.83 9.52 -11.90
N LYS A 28 5.95 9.88 -11.29
CA LYS A 28 6.26 9.54 -9.88
C LYS A 28 5.14 9.89 -8.89
N LEU A 29 4.37 10.95 -9.16
CA LEU A 29 3.17 11.29 -8.37
C LEU A 29 2.12 10.18 -8.39
N HIS A 30 1.80 9.64 -9.56
CA HIS A 30 0.85 8.55 -9.68
C HIS A 30 1.38 7.29 -8.99
N LYS A 31 2.69 7.03 -9.08
CA LYS A 31 3.35 5.95 -8.34
C LYS A 31 3.13 6.06 -6.83
N VAL A 32 3.30 7.26 -6.25
CA VAL A 32 3.01 7.51 -4.82
C VAL A 32 1.54 7.22 -4.49
N SER A 33 0.60 7.67 -5.33
CA SER A 33 -0.83 7.40 -5.12
C SER A 33 -1.18 5.91 -5.16
N TYR A 34 -0.58 5.14 -6.09
CA TYR A 34 -0.81 3.70 -6.19
C TYR A 34 -0.16 2.93 -5.03
N LEU A 35 1.03 3.33 -4.59
CA LEU A 35 1.67 2.74 -3.41
C LEU A 35 0.87 2.99 -2.13
N LYS A 36 0.31 4.20 -1.96
CA LYS A 36 -0.63 4.48 -0.88
C LYS A 36 -1.83 3.54 -0.94
N MET A 37 -2.43 3.38 -2.13
CA MET A 37 -3.59 2.51 -2.33
C MET A 37 -3.26 1.02 -2.07
N LYS A 38 -2.03 0.57 -2.39
CA LYS A 38 -1.50 -0.75 -2.02
C LYS A 38 -1.41 -0.91 -0.50
N GLY A 39 -0.87 0.10 0.18
CA GLY A 39 -0.80 0.16 1.63
C GLY A 39 -2.19 0.06 2.26
N ASP A 40 -3.11 0.97 1.90
CA ASP A 40 -4.48 0.99 2.43
C ASP A 40 -5.18 -0.37 2.25
N TYR A 41 -4.97 -1.04 1.12
CA TYR A 41 -5.50 -2.38 0.89
C TYR A 41 -4.94 -3.42 1.86
N PHE A 42 -3.62 -3.43 2.10
CA PHE A 42 -3.03 -4.30 3.12
C PHE A 42 -3.54 -3.97 4.53
N TRP A 43 -3.76 -2.70 4.85
CA TRP A 43 -4.34 -2.33 6.15
C TRP A 43 -5.72 -2.98 6.35
N TYR A 44 -6.61 -2.86 5.37
CA TYR A 44 -7.92 -3.52 5.42
C TYR A 44 -7.82 -5.05 5.53
N LEU A 45 -6.81 -5.65 4.90
CA LEU A 45 -6.54 -7.08 5.06
C LEU A 45 -6.04 -7.43 6.47
N ALA A 46 -5.26 -6.56 7.10
CA ALA A 46 -4.73 -6.78 8.45
C ALA A 46 -5.82 -6.65 9.54
N GLU A 47 -6.87 -5.87 9.28
CA GLU A 47 -8.05 -5.75 10.16
C GLU A 47 -8.83 -7.08 10.27
N VAL A 48 -8.79 -7.91 9.23
CA VAL A 48 -9.52 -9.19 9.18
C VAL A 48 -8.60 -10.43 9.30
N ALA A 49 -7.28 -10.26 9.29
CA ALA A 49 -6.31 -11.34 9.38
C ALA A 49 -5.98 -11.69 10.83
N CYS A 50 -5.62 -12.96 11.07
CA CYS A 50 -5.24 -13.48 12.38
C CYS A 50 -3.87 -14.19 12.31
N GLY A 51 -3.18 -14.28 13.45
CA GLY A 51 -1.91 -15.01 13.54
C GLY A 51 -0.81 -14.43 12.65
N ASP A 52 -0.09 -15.29 11.93
CA ASP A 52 1.06 -14.92 11.10
C ASP A 52 0.67 -14.16 9.83
N ASP A 53 -0.52 -14.43 9.27
CA ASP A 53 -1.07 -13.69 8.13
C ASP A 53 -1.20 -12.20 8.47
N ARG A 54 -1.60 -11.87 9.71
CA ARG A 54 -1.71 -10.48 10.17
C ARG A 54 -0.35 -9.79 10.19
N LYS A 55 0.70 -10.46 10.70
CA LYS A 55 2.06 -9.92 10.73
C LYS A 55 2.57 -9.65 9.32
N GLN A 56 2.45 -10.63 8.42
CA GLN A 56 2.89 -10.48 7.04
C GLN A 56 2.15 -9.35 6.33
N THR A 57 0.85 -9.20 6.59
CA THR A 57 0.05 -8.12 6.01
C THR A 57 0.48 -6.74 6.54
N ILE A 58 0.82 -6.62 7.83
CA ILE A 58 1.34 -5.39 8.43
C ILE A 58 2.72 -5.03 7.85
N ASP A 59 3.61 -6.01 7.66
CA ASP A 59 4.93 -5.75 7.07
C ASP A 59 4.81 -5.27 5.61
N ASN A 60 3.90 -5.88 4.85
CA ASN A 60 3.58 -5.45 3.49
C ASN A 60 2.96 -4.03 3.45
N PHE A 61 2.08 -3.71 4.39
CA PHE A 61 1.54 -2.36 4.59
C PHE A 61 2.68 -1.35 4.81
N ARG A 62 3.58 -1.64 5.75
CA ARG A 62 4.72 -0.78 6.10
C ARG A 62 5.65 -0.57 4.91
N GLY A 63 5.97 -1.63 4.18
CA GLY A 63 6.82 -1.55 2.98
C GLY A 63 6.22 -0.64 1.90
N ALA A 64 4.93 -0.79 1.60
CA ALA A 64 4.26 0.05 0.59
C ALA A 64 4.21 1.53 0.99
N TYR A 65 3.90 1.81 2.27
CA TYR A 65 3.86 3.18 2.78
C TYR A 65 5.26 3.82 2.86
N GLN A 66 6.29 3.06 3.25
CA GLN A 66 7.67 3.54 3.27
C GLN A 66 8.15 3.91 1.85
N GLU A 67 7.90 3.05 0.85
CA GLU A 67 8.26 3.37 -0.53
C GLU A 67 7.52 4.62 -1.03
N ALA A 68 6.22 4.75 -0.72
CA ALA A 68 5.44 5.94 -1.05
C ALA A 68 6.03 7.20 -0.41
N PHE A 69 6.44 7.11 0.86
CA PHE A 69 7.05 8.21 1.60
C PHE A 69 8.41 8.61 1.03
N ASP A 70 9.28 7.65 0.72
CA ASP A 70 10.62 7.90 0.19
C ASP A 70 10.57 8.57 -1.20
N ILE A 71 9.64 8.14 -2.06
CA ILE A 71 9.41 8.79 -3.36
C ILE A 71 8.84 10.19 -3.14
N SER A 72 7.83 10.34 -2.27
CA SER A 72 7.23 11.64 -1.98
C SER A 72 8.25 12.64 -1.43
N LYS A 73 9.14 12.21 -0.53
CA LYS A 73 10.20 13.04 0.06
C LYS A 73 11.21 13.54 -0.98
N LYS A 74 11.50 12.75 -2.02
CA LYS A 74 12.43 13.14 -3.10
C LYS A 74 11.78 14.12 -4.10
N GLU A 75 10.49 13.97 -4.34
CA GLU A 75 9.78 14.71 -5.39
C GLU A 75 9.04 15.96 -4.90
N ARG A 76 8.89 16.14 -3.58
CA ARG A 76 7.99 17.16 -3.02
C ARG A 76 8.61 17.93 -1.88
N GLN A 77 8.19 19.19 -1.79
CA GLN A 77 8.43 20.00 -0.62
C GLN A 77 7.61 19.48 0.58
N PRO A 78 8.13 19.60 1.81
CA PRO A 78 7.48 19.12 3.03
C PRO A 78 6.16 19.83 3.38
N THR A 79 5.71 20.78 2.57
CA THR A 79 4.43 21.50 2.69
C THR A 79 3.32 20.88 1.84
N HIS A 80 3.61 19.89 0.99
CA HIS A 80 2.61 19.33 0.09
C HIS A 80 1.60 18.45 0.85
N PRO A 81 0.26 18.62 0.67
CA PRO A 81 -0.77 17.85 1.38
C PRO A 81 -0.63 16.32 1.35
N ILE A 82 -0.28 15.74 0.20
CA ILE A 82 0.01 14.31 0.06
C ILE A 82 1.21 13.86 0.91
N TRP A 83 2.27 14.67 1.02
CA TRP A 83 3.42 14.34 1.87
C TRP A 83 3.02 14.39 3.35
N LEU A 84 2.26 15.41 3.75
CA LEU A 84 1.72 15.52 5.11
C LEU A 84 0.80 14.35 5.45
N GLY A 85 -0.08 13.95 4.53
CA GLY A 85 -0.97 12.81 4.73
C GLY A 85 -0.22 11.49 4.89
N LEU A 86 0.85 11.28 4.11
CA LEU A 86 1.72 10.11 4.26
C LEU A 86 2.49 10.14 5.59
N ALA A 87 3.06 11.29 5.96
CA ALA A 87 3.78 11.45 7.22
C ALA A 87 2.88 11.23 8.45
N LEU A 88 1.65 11.77 8.40
CA LEU A 88 0.65 11.58 9.45
C LEU A 88 0.27 10.11 9.58
N ASN A 89 -0.09 9.45 8.48
CA ASN A 89 -0.45 8.03 8.50
C ASN A 89 0.72 7.19 9.04
N PHE A 90 1.96 7.49 8.66
CA PHE A 90 3.14 6.79 9.17
C PHE A 90 3.35 7.00 10.67
N SER A 91 3.01 8.17 11.23
CA SER A 91 3.20 8.49 12.65
C SER A 91 2.23 7.79 13.61
N VAL A 92 1.11 7.29 13.10
CA VAL A 92 0.05 6.63 13.89
C VAL A 92 0.25 5.10 13.96
N LEU A 93 1.26 4.57 13.26
CA LEU A 93 1.46 3.14 12.95
C LEU A 93 2.77 2.53 13.47
#